data_AF-A0A2G9U9J7-F1
#
_entry.id   AF-A0A2G9U9J7-F1
#
_cell.length_a   1.000
_cell.length_b   1.000
_cell.length_c   1.000
_cell.angle_alpha   90.00
_cell.angle_beta   90.00
_cell.angle_gamma   90.00
#
_symmetry.space_group_name_H-M   'P 1'
#
loop_
_entity.id
_entity.type
_entity.pdbx_description
1 polymer ?
#
loop_
_entity_poly.entity_id
_entity_poly.type
_entity_poly.pdbx_seq_one_letter_code
_entity_poly.pdbx_strand_id
1 'polypeptide(L)'
;MQAVGISFVEHHLTIEQLKDLYPDSYIHHEFPERSDGLHSEEARPFCYFEVLKSFTKLLPSKAIVIRDCEEKEVNTEDIVVGDLVIIRSGSRIPADIRILQTNCLTIEVSEVTGKKTPVECTAEAAAPYVSVFDSRNVAFKGSYCTEGDGLGIVIRTGKFTVLGGIANLHTQIPPTKSKLQAELRTFAQFISVLAICMAVAMFLIGCIVAK
;
A
#
# COMPACT_ATOMS: atom_id res chain seq x y z
N MET A 1 -19.62 24.57 -16.32
CA MET A 1 -19.26 24.12 -17.68
C MET A 1 -17.79 24.42 -17.89
N GLN A 2 -16.91 23.44 -17.67
CA GLN A 2 -15.58 23.35 -18.29
C GLN A 2 -15.02 21.96 -17.99
N ALA A 3 -14.87 21.18 -19.05
CA ALA A 3 -14.21 19.88 -19.04
C ALA A 3 -12.70 20.08 -19.07
N VAL A 4 -11.95 19.30 -18.29
CA VAL A 4 -10.55 19.00 -18.59
C VAL A 4 -10.40 17.48 -18.51
N GLY A 5 -10.01 16.90 -19.65
CA GLY A 5 -9.98 15.48 -19.91
C GLY A 5 -8.84 14.73 -19.21
N ILE A 6 -9.04 13.43 -19.16
CA ILE A 6 -8.13 12.39 -18.69
C ILE A 6 -7.05 12.19 -19.75
N SER A 7 -5.79 12.07 -19.36
CA SER A 7 -4.73 11.45 -20.18
C SER A 7 -3.54 11.09 -19.29
N PHE A 8 -3.66 10.00 -18.53
CA PHE A 8 -2.49 9.20 -18.17
C PHE A 8 -2.51 7.99 -19.10
N VAL A 9 -1.64 8.02 -20.10
CA VAL A 9 -1.38 6.87 -20.96
C VAL A 9 -0.43 5.97 -20.17
N GLU A 10 -0.91 4.84 -19.68
CA GLU A 10 -0.02 3.76 -19.22
C GLU A 10 0.77 3.27 -20.43
N HIS A 11 2.01 3.74 -20.55
CA HIS A 11 2.93 3.24 -21.54
C HIS A 11 3.38 1.84 -21.11
N HIS A 12 2.69 0.82 -21.62
CA HIS A 12 3.17 -0.56 -21.66
C HIS A 12 4.34 -0.67 -22.65
N LEU A 13 5.49 -0.08 -22.32
CA LEU A 13 6.72 -0.40 -23.04
C LEU A 13 7.24 -1.75 -22.55
N THR A 14 7.43 -2.69 -23.47
CA THR A 14 8.11 -3.94 -23.19
C THR A 14 9.60 -3.70 -22.98
N ILE A 15 10.28 -4.58 -22.22
CA ILE A 15 11.70 -4.42 -21.85
C ILE A 15 12.60 -4.23 -23.07
N GLU A 16 12.25 -4.82 -24.22
CA GLU A 16 12.95 -4.62 -25.50
C GLU A 16 12.91 -3.17 -25.98
N GLN A 17 11.77 -2.48 -25.84
CA GLN A 17 11.63 -1.07 -26.26
C GLN A 17 12.36 -0.11 -25.30
N LEU A 18 12.56 -0.51 -24.04
CA LEU A 18 13.31 0.26 -23.05
C LEU A 18 14.82 0.26 -23.35
N LYS A 19 15.32 -0.82 -23.96
CA LYS A 19 16.73 -1.00 -24.32
C LYS A 19 17.19 -0.05 -25.42
N ASP A 20 16.29 0.29 -26.35
CA ASP A 20 16.57 1.26 -27.42
C ASP A 20 16.62 2.71 -26.91
N LEU A 21 15.94 3.02 -25.80
CA LEU A 21 15.92 4.34 -25.17
C LEU A 21 17.14 4.60 -24.28
N TYR A 22 17.75 3.55 -23.73
CA TYR A 22 18.92 3.61 -22.87
C TYR A 22 19.95 2.53 -23.25
N PRO A 23 20.63 2.68 -24.40
CA PRO A 23 21.47 1.65 -25.00
C PRO A 23 22.67 1.24 -24.14
N ASP A 24 23.11 2.12 -23.24
CA ASP A 24 24.25 1.89 -22.35
C ASP A 24 23.84 1.32 -20.97
N SER A 25 22.56 1.04 -20.75
CA SER A 25 22.06 0.47 -19.48
C SER A 25 21.83 -1.04 -19.61
N TYR A 26 22.57 -1.82 -18.83
CA TYR A 26 22.41 -3.27 -18.79
C TYR A 26 21.47 -3.66 -17.65
N ILE A 27 20.27 -4.16 -17.97
CA ILE A 27 19.28 -4.64 -17.00
C ILE A 27 19.17 -6.17 -17.10
N HIS A 28 19.57 -6.86 -16.04
CA HIS A 28 19.56 -8.32 -15.97
C HIS A 28 18.19 -8.81 -15.46
N HIS A 29 17.42 -9.49 -16.33
CA HIS A 29 16.02 -9.84 -16.06
C HIS A 29 15.81 -10.82 -14.88
N GLU A 30 16.73 -11.77 -14.70
CA GLU A 30 16.64 -12.79 -13.64
C GLU A 30 17.34 -12.38 -12.33
N PHE A 31 18.31 -11.46 -12.38
CA PHE A 31 19.15 -11.08 -11.23
C PHE A 31 19.35 -9.55 -11.23
N PRO A 32 18.36 -8.77 -10.76
CA PRO A 32 18.35 -7.32 -10.86
C PRO A 32 19.58 -6.65 -10.23
N GLU A 33 20.15 -7.25 -9.18
CA GLU A 33 21.38 -6.81 -8.51
C GLU A 33 22.64 -6.80 -9.38
N ARG A 34 22.60 -7.43 -10.56
CA ARG A 34 23.69 -7.42 -11.55
C ARG A 34 23.49 -6.39 -12.66
N SER A 35 22.47 -5.55 -12.55
CA SER A 35 22.22 -4.47 -13.50
C SER A 35 23.11 -3.28 -13.19
N ASP A 36 23.68 -2.65 -14.22
CA ASP A 36 24.57 -1.51 -14.04
C ASP A 36 23.79 -0.31 -13.49
N GLY A 37 24.28 0.26 -12.38
CA GLY A 37 23.69 1.43 -11.73
C GLY A 37 23.09 1.21 -10.34
N LEU A 38 23.07 -0.03 -9.82
CA LEU A 38 22.72 -0.31 -8.42
C LEU A 38 23.97 -0.70 -7.62
N HIS A 39 24.65 0.27 -7.04
CA HIS A 39 25.67 -0.03 -6.02
C HIS A 39 24.98 -0.61 -4.78
N SER A 40 25.58 -1.63 -4.18
CA SER A 40 25.03 -2.44 -3.07
C SER A 40 24.50 -1.68 -1.83
N GLU A 41 24.88 -0.41 -1.67
CA GLU A 41 24.37 0.47 -0.61
C GLU A 41 23.05 1.19 -0.99
N GLU A 42 22.82 1.51 -2.27
CA GLU A 42 21.58 2.13 -2.76
C GLU A 42 20.47 1.09 -3.03
N ALA A 43 20.82 -0.19 -3.10
CA ALA A 43 19.89 -1.32 -3.08
C ALA A 43 19.21 -1.55 -1.72
N ARG A 44 19.25 -0.57 -0.81
CA ARG A 44 18.40 -0.50 0.38
C ARG A 44 17.18 0.43 0.17
N PRO A 45 16.18 0.08 -0.66
CA PRO A 45 14.81 0.54 -0.46
C PRO A 45 14.09 -0.30 0.62
N PHE A 46 14.83 -0.93 1.54
CA PHE A 46 14.29 -2.06 2.30
C PHE A 46 13.42 -1.68 3.50
N CYS A 47 13.73 -0.64 4.29
CA CYS A 47 12.98 -0.48 5.55
C CYS A 47 11.51 -0.02 5.37
N TYR A 48 11.20 0.80 4.37
CA TYR A 48 9.82 1.26 4.15
C TYR A 48 9.01 0.28 3.27
N PHE A 49 9.65 -0.31 2.26
CA PHE A 49 8.98 -1.25 1.35
C PHE A 49 8.77 -2.63 1.98
N GLU A 50 9.61 -3.02 2.93
CA GLU A 50 9.43 -4.27 3.69
C GLU A 50 8.25 -4.15 4.67
N VAL A 51 8.01 -2.99 5.27
CA VAL A 51 6.79 -2.73 6.04
C VAL A 51 5.56 -2.84 5.13
N LEU A 52 5.56 -2.22 3.93
CA LEU A 52 4.45 -2.35 2.99
C LEU A 52 4.27 -3.77 2.44
N LYS A 53 5.35 -4.49 2.12
CA LYS A 53 5.31 -5.91 1.73
C LYS A 53 4.80 -6.81 2.85
N SER A 54 5.10 -6.48 4.10
CA SER A 54 4.55 -7.16 5.28
C SER A 54 3.03 -6.96 5.35
N PHE A 55 2.54 -5.74 5.10
CA PHE A 55 1.09 -5.48 4.99
C PHE A 55 0.44 -6.23 3.81
N THR A 56 1.15 -6.38 2.69
CA THR A 56 0.60 -7.01 1.48
C THR A 56 0.55 -8.54 1.59
N LYS A 57 1.55 -9.16 2.24
CA LYS A 57 1.56 -10.61 2.55
C LYS A 57 0.54 -11.02 3.61
N LEU A 58 0.00 -10.07 4.35
CA LEU A 58 -1.04 -10.32 5.34
C LEU A 58 -2.44 -10.31 4.73
N LEU A 59 -2.66 -9.73 3.55
CA LEU A 59 -3.97 -9.73 2.90
C LEU A 59 -4.27 -11.11 2.31
N PRO A 60 -5.50 -11.62 2.47
CA PRO A 60 -5.88 -12.89 1.86
C PRO A 60 -5.74 -12.72 0.35
N SER A 61 -4.90 -13.53 -0.28
CA SER A 61 -4.69 -13.47 -1.73
C SER A 61 -5.95 -13.90 -2.47
N LYS A 62 -6.72 -14.78 -1.83
CA LYS A 62 -7.94 -15.37 -2.35
C LYS A 62 -9.02 -15.42 -1.28
N ALA A 63 -10.26 -15.40 -1.72
CA ALA A 63 -11.45 -15.56 -0.90
C ALA A 63 -12.40 -16.57 -1.55
N ILE A 64 -13.23 -17.20 -0.72
CA ILE A 64 -14.27 -18.10 -1.19
C ILE A 64 -15.58 -17.32 -1.26
N VAL A 65 -16.13 -17.23 -2.47
CA VAL A 65 -17.42 -16.57 -2.74
C VAL A 65 -18.43 -17.58 -3.26
N ILE A 66 -19.71 -17.29 -3.06
CA ILE A 66 -20.82 -18.03 -3.67
C ILE A 66 -21.30 -17.25 -4.88
N ARG A 67 -21.03 -17.77 -6.07
CA ARG A 67 -21.50 -17.23 -7.36
C ARG A 67 -22.09 -18.36 -8.17
N ASP A 68 -23.22 -18.12 -8.83
CA ASP A 68 -23.96 -19.15 -9.57
C ASP A 68 -24.35 -20.37 -8.71
N CYS A 69 -24.65 -20.13 -7.42
CA CYS A 69 -24.94 -21.16 -6.42
C CYS A 69 -23.80 -22.17 -6.14
N GLU A 70 -22.57 -21.85 -6.54
CA GLU A 70 -21.38 -22.68 -6.31
C GLU A 70 -20.32 -21.90 -5.52
N GLU A 71 -19.55 -22.60 -4.69
CA GLU A 71 -18.36 -22.05 -4.03
C GLU A 71 -17.23 -21.88 -5.07
N LYS A 72 -16.78 -20.65 -5.24
CA LYS A 72 -15.67 -20.31 -6.15
C LYS A 72 -14.59 -19.57 -5.38
N GLU A 73 -13.35 -20.00 -5.58
CA GLU A 73 -12.19 -19.30 -5.06
C GLU A 73 -11.81 -18.18 -6.04
N VAL A 74 -11.87 -16.93 -5.58
CA VAL A 74 -11.60 -15.73 -6.40
C VAL A 74 -10.48 -14.91 -5.76
N ASN A 75 -9.74 -14.13 -6.55
CA ASN A 75 -8.79 -13.20 -5.98
C ASN A 75 -9.55 -12.10 -5.23
N THR A 76 -8.95 -11.58 -4.17
CA THR A 76 -9.56 -10.51 -3.37
C THR A 76 -9.84 -9.24 -4.20
N GLU A 77 -9.09 -9.03 -5.28
CA GLU A 77 -9.27 -7.91 -6.22
C GLU A 77 -10.52 -8.06 -7.09
N ASP A 78 -10.98 -9.30 -7.33
CA ASP A 78 -12.13 -9.62 -8.17
C ASP A 78 -13.46 -9.61 -7.40
N ILE A 79 -13.41 -9.30 -6.09
CA ILE A 79 -14.59 -9.23 -5.23
C ILE A 79 -15.32 -7.90 -5.46
N VAL A 80 -16.63 -7.99 -5.64
CA VAL A 80 -17.52 -6.85 -5.87
C VAL A 80 -18.57 -6.73 -4.77
N VAL A 81 -19.16 -5.54 -4.65
CA VAL A 81 -20.29 -5.32 -3.75
C VAL A 81 -21.45 -6.22 -4.17
N GLY A 82 -22.06 -6.90 -3.21
CA GLY A 82 -23.13 -7.87 -3.44
C GLY A 82 -22.69 -9.33 -3.49
N ASP A 83 -21.37 -9.61 -3.55
CA ASP A 83 -20.89 -10.98 -3.45
C ASP A 83 -21.22 -11.59 -2.07
N LEU A 84 -21.58 -12.87 -2.07
CA LEU A 84 -21.66 -13.69 -0.87
C LEU A 84 -20.28 -14.29 -0.59
N VAL A 85 -19.69 -13.97 0.55
CA VAL A 85 -18.36 -14.44 0.96
C VAL A 85 -18.51 -15.40 2.12
N ILE A 86 -17.84 -16.54 2.02
CA ILE A 86 -17.69 -17.51 3.10
C ILE A 86 -16.47 -17.12 3.92
N ILE A 87 -16.68 -16.94 5.22
CA ILE A 87 -15.66 -16.62 6.21
C ILE A 87 -15.33 -17.91 6.95
N ARG A 88 -14.04 -18.27 7.00
CA ARG A 88 -13.55 -19.44 7.72
C ARG A 88 -12.51 -19.07 8.77
N SER A 89 -12.43 -19.85 9.83
CA SER A 89 -11.37 -19.71 10.83
C SER A 89 -9.98 -19.75 10.18
N GLY A 90 -9.08 -18.88 10.66
CA GLY A 90 -7.72 -18.73 10.14
C GLY A 90 -7.60 -17.88 8.88
N SER A 91 -8.72 -17.40 8.33
CA SER A 91 -8.72 -16.50 7.17
C SER A 91 -8.81 -15.02 7.58
N ARG A 92 -8.32 -14.15 6.70
CA ARG A 92 -8.59 -12.71 6.80
C ARG A 92 -9.82 -12.33 6.00
N ILE A 93 -10.50 -11.30 6.49
CA ILE A 93 -11.68 -10.75 5.84
C ILE A 93 -11.25 -9.92 4.62
N PRO A 94 -11.72 -10.24 3.40
CA PRO A 94 -11.21 -9.64 2.16
C PRO A 94 -11.80 -8.26 1.83
N ALA A 95 -12.99 -7.95 2.36
CA ALA A 95 -13.76 -6.73 2.10
C ALA A 95 -14.57 -6.33 3.35
N ASP A 96 -15.28 -5.20 3.34
CA ASP A 96 -16.25 -4.95 4.42
C ASP A 96 -17.52 -5.75 4.13
N ILE A 97 -17.96 -6.55 5.09
CA ILE A 97 -18.98 -7.59 4.91
C ILE A 97 -20.06 -7.44 5.98
N ARG A 98 -21.33 -7.48 5.58
CA ARG A 98 -22.48 -7.64 6.47
C ARG A 98 -22.72 -9.12 6.69
N ILE A 99 -22.68 -9.55 7.95
CA ILE A 99 -22.76 -10.96 8.33
C ILE A 99 -24.22 -11.43 8.28
N LEU A 100 -24.51 -12.47 7.51
CA LEU A 100 -25.86 -13.03 7.33
C LEU A 100 -26.08 -14.30 8.15
N GLN A 101 -25.02 -15.09 8.35
CA GLN A 101 -25.06 -16.31 9.15
C GLN A 101 -23.72 -16.50 9.86
N THR A 102 -23.76 -17.03 11.09
CA THR A 102 -22.57 -17.26 11.90
C THR A 102 -22.68 -18.62 12.59
N ASN A 103 -21.53 -19.27 12.79
CA ASN A 103 -21.39 -20.45 13.61
C ASN A 103 -20.16 -20.25 14.51
N CYS A 104 -20.38 -19.72 15.72
CA CYS A 104 -19.33 -19.33 16.66
C CYS A 104 -18.27 -18.40 16.06
N LEU A 105 -18.66 -17.56 15.09
CA LEU A 105 -17.75 -16.68 14.38
C LEU A 105 -17.17 -15.63 15.31
N THR A 106 -15.85 -15.61 15.44
CA THR A 106 -15.13 -14.62 16.25
C THR A 106 -14.05 -13.96 15.39
N ILE A 107 -14.02 -12.63 15.39
CA ILE A 107 -13.07 -11.85 14.58
C ILE A 107 -12.26 -10.91 15.46
N GLU A 108 -10.98 -10.78 15.15
CA GLU A 108 -10.10 -9.76 15.71
C GLU A 108 -10.06 -8.55 14.77
N VAL A 109 -10.43 -7.38 15.31
CA VAL A 109 -10.57 -6.12 14.55
C VAL A 109 -9.40 -5.17 14.85
N SER A 110 -8.18 -5.70 14.93
CA SER A 110 -7.01 -4.95 15.38
C SER A 110 -6.60 -3.84 14.41
N GLU A 111 -6.82 -4.06 13.11
CA GLU A 111 -6.40 -3.19 12.01
C GLU A 111 -7.22 -1.90 11.94
N VAL A 112 -8.47 -1.94 12.38
CA VAL A 112 -9.39 -0.78 12.34
C VAL A 112 -9.51 -0.14 13.72
N THR A 113 -9.60 -0.93 14.79
CA THR A 113 -9.86 -0.41 16.14
C THR A 113 -8.61 -0.24 16.99
N GLY A 114 -7.48 -0.84 16.60
CA GLY A 114 -6.26 -0.90 17.41
C GLY A 114 -6.35 -1.81 18.64
N LYS A 115 -7.49 -2.50 18.85
CA LYS A 115 -7.70 -3.43 19.97
C LYS A 115 -7.53 -4.87 19.49
N LYS A 116 -6.72 -5.65 20.22
CA LYS A 116 -6.47 -7.07 19.94
C LYS A 116 -7.45 -8.03 20.63
N THR A 117 -8.61 -7.52 21.04
CA THR A 117 -9.63 -8.35 21.71
C THR A 117 -10.55 -8.94 20.65
N PRO A 118 -10.63 -10.27 20.51
CA PRO A 118 -11.58 -10.89 19.58
C PRO A 118 -13.02 -10.57 19.98
N VAL A 119 -13.89 -10.39 18.99
CA VAL A 119 -15.30 -10.06 19.17
C VAL A 119 -16.15 -11.12 18.47
N GLU A 120 -17.09 -11.69 19.21
CA GLU A 120 -18.10 -12.60 18.66
C GLU A 120 -19.06 -11.86 17.72
N CYS A 121 -19.29 -12.46 16.56
CA CYS A 121 -20.13 -11.93 15.51
C CYS A 121 -21.54 -12.52 15.54
N THR A 122 -22.52 -11.70 15.14
CA THR A 122 -23.94 -12.09 15.03
C THR A 122 -24.52 -11.71 13.66
N ALA A 123 -25.51 -12.48 13.22
CA ALA A 123 -26.31 -12.14 12.04
C ALA A 123 -27.35 -11.04 12.34
N GLU A 124 -27.71 -10.86 13.61
CA GLU A 124 -28.77 -9.94 14.02
C GLU A 124 -28.47 -8.48 13.65
N ALA A 125 -29.52 -7.71 13.42
CA ALA A 125 -29.38 -6.29 13.17
C ALA A 125 -28.91 -5.59 14.45
N ALA A 126 -27.81 -4.83 14.35
CA ALA A 126 -27.40 -3.93 15.41
C ALA A 126 -28.47 -2.85 15.64
N ALA A 127 -28.62 -2.39 16.89
CA ALA A 127 -29.56 -1.34 17.21
C ALA A 127 -29.16 -0.01 16.55
N PRO A 128 -30.12 0.89 16.22
CA PRO A 128 -29.84 2.10 15.45
C PRO A 128 -28.83 3.07 16.09
N TYR A 129 -28.64 3.00 17.41
CA TYR A 129 -27.72 3.85 18.17
C TYR A 129 -26.30 3.26 18.28
N VAL A 130 -26.08 2.02 17.82
CA VAL A 130 -24.77 1.37 17.87
C VAL A 130 -23.93 1.84 16.69
N SER A 131 -22.71 2.30 16.98
CA SER A 131 -21.75 2.67 15.95
C SER A 131 -21.38 1.46 15.10
N VAL A 132 -21.09 1.67 13.81
CA VAL A 132 -20.65 0.61 12.90
C VAL A 132 -19.41 -0.11 13.45
N PHE A 133 -18.49 0.61 14.09
CA PHE A 133 -17.27 0.06 14.67
C PHE A 133 -17.50 -0.84 15.90
N ASP A 134 -18.62 -0.63 16.60
CA ASP A 134 -19.02 -1.45 17.75
C ASP A 134 -20.05 -2.52 17.36
N SER A 135 -20.52 -2.50 16.11
CA SER A 135 -21.48 -3.46 15.60
C SER A 135 -20.85 -4.84 15.44
N ARG A 136 -21.52 -5.87 15.96
CA ARG A 136 -21.06 -7.27 15.88
C ARG A 136 -21.51 -7.99 14.61
N ASN A 137 -22.16 -7.26 13.72
CA ASN A 137 -22.83 -7.83 12.57
C ASN A 137 -22.20 -7.37 11.23
N VAL A 138 -21.05 -6.69 11.34
CA VAL A 138 -20.20 -6.25 10.24
C VAL A 138 -18.77 -6.73 10.52
N ALA A 139 -18.15 -7.35 9.51
CA ALA A 139 -16.74 -7.68 9.50
C ALA A 139 -16.00 -6.70 8.58
N PHE A 140 -14.85 -6.19 9.01
CA PHE A 140 -14.10 -5.19 8.27
C PHE A 140 -12.95 -5.82 7.47
N LYS A 141 -12.62 -5.21 6.33
CA LYS A 141 -11.46 -5.62 5.54
C LYS A 141 -10.20 -5.62 6.41
N GLY A 142 -9.47 -6.73 6.37
CA GLY A 142 -8.21 -6.91 7.09
C GLY A 142 -8.37 -7.52 8.49
N SER A 143 -9.58 -7.58 9.05
CA SER A 143 -9.83 -8.33 10.29
C SER A 143 -9.46 -9.81 10.13
N TYR A 144 -9.11 -10.46 11.24
CA TYR A 144 -8.70 -11.85 11.25
C TYR A 144 -9.78 -12.72 11.92
N CYS A 145 -10.22 -13.77 11.23
CA CYS A 145 -11.16 -14.73 11.79
C CYS A 145 -10.41 -15.69 12.72
N THR A 146 -10.61 -15.55 14.02
CA THR A 146 -9.92 -16.38 15.01
C THR A 146 -10.57 -17.75 15.13
N GLU A 147 -11.91 -17.79 15.13
CA GLU A 147 -12.68 -19.00 15.39
C GLU A 147 -14.02 -18.98 14.64
N GLY A 148 -14.57 -20.17 14.42
CA GLY A 148 -15.86 -20.37 13.76
C GLY A 148 -15.87 -20.05 12.27
N ASP A 149 -17.06 -20.08 11.71
CA ASP A 149 -17.32 -19.81 10.30
C ASP A 149 -18.55 -18.92 10.14
N GLY A 150 -18.67 -18.27 8.99
CA GLY A 150 -19.84 -17.45 8.68
C GLY A 150 -20.04 -17.20 7.21
N LEU A 151 -21.20 -16.65 6.89
CA LEU A 151 -21.57 -16.20 5.56
C LEU A 151 -21.95 -14.72 5.65
N GLY A 152 -21.49 -13.93 4.71
CA GLY A 152 -21.86 -12.52 4.66
C GLY A 152 -21.89 -11.95 3.25
N ILE A 153 -22.58 -10.83 3.10
CA ILE A 153 -22.65 -10.08 1.85
C ILE A 153 -21.68 -8.90 1.87
N VAL A 154 -20.93 -8.74 0.79
CA VAL A 154 -19.98 -7.63 0.64
C VAL A 154 -20.73 -6.32 0.50
N ILE A 155 -20.44 -5.36 1.38
CA ILE A 155 -21.05 -4.03 1.37
C ILE A 155 -20.10 -2.94 0.86
N ARG A 156 -18.78 -3.10 1.01
CA ARG A 156 -17.77 -2.16 0.49
C ARG A 156 -16.50 -2.90 0.09
N THR A 157 -15.82 -2.43 -0.96
CA THR A 157 -14.58 -3.01 -1.49
C THR A 157 -13.51 -1.95 -1.77
N GLY A 158 -12.26 -2.38 -1.93
CA GLY A 158 -11.14 -1.51 -2.35
C GLY A 158 -10.93 -0.28 -1.47
N LYS A 159 -10.84 0.89 -2.10
CA LYS A 159 -10.66 2.20 -1.43
C LYS A 159 -11.88 2.66 -0.63
N PHE A 160 -13.03 2.04 -0.84
CA PHE A 160 -14.28 2.40 -0.16
C PHE A 160 -14.48 1.64 1.15
N THR A 161 -13.68 0.60 1.42
CA THR A 161 -13.70 -0.03 2.73
C THR A 161 -13.25 0.96 3.81
N VAL A 162 -13.59 0.68 5.07
CA VAL A 162 -13.12 1.49 6.20
C VAL A 162 -11.58 1.61 6.19
N LEU A 163 -10.89 0.47 6.08
CA LEU A 163 -9.43 0.45 6.04
C LEU A 163 -8.87 1.13 4.77
N GLY A 164 -9.53 0.96 3.63
CA GLY A 164 -9.17 1.61 2.37
C GLY A 164 -9.31 3.14 2.43
N GLY A 165 -10.37 3.62 3.09
CA GLY A 165 -10.57 5.05 3.34
C GLY A 165 -9.50 5.65 4.24
N ILE A 166 -9.15 4.96 5.34
CA ILE A 166 -8.06 5.36 6.24
C ILE A 166 -6.73 5.43 5.48
N ALA A 167 -6.41 4.39 4.69
CA ALA A 167 -5.18 4.36 3.89
C ALA A 167 -5.11 5.51 2.86
N ASN A 168 -6.22 5.82 2.19
CA ASN A 168 -6.29 6.90 1.20
C ASN A 168 -6.17 8.30 1.82
N LEU A 169 -6.57 8.48 3.08
CA LEU A 169 -6.35 9.74 3.80
C LEU A 169 -4.87 9.95 4.14
N HIS A 170 -4.15 8.88 4.47
CA HIS A 170 -2.72 8.95 4.79
C HIS A 170 -1.83 9.23 3.57
N THR A 171 -2.18 8.72 2.39
CA THR A 171 -1.42 8.96 1.15
C THR A 171 -1.56 10.39 0.62
N GLN A 172 -2.58 11.13 1.04
CA GLN A 172 -2.78 12.55 0.68
C GLN A 172 -1.97 13.52 1.53
N ILE A 173 -1.25 13.05 2.54
CA ILE A 173 -0.35 13.89 3.32
C ILE A 173 0.98 13.98 2.53
N PRO A 174 1.29 15.11 1.86
CA PRO A 174 2.57 15.24 1.20
C PRO A 174 3.69 15.04 2.24
N PRO A 175 4.78 14.34 1.90
CA PRO A 175 5.87 14.11 2.83
C PRO A 175 6.37 15.46 3.34
N THR A 176 6.07 15.76 4.60
CA THR A 176 6.56 16.96 5.26
C THR A 176 8.06 16.78 5.39
N LYS A 177 8.82 17.57 4.63
CA LYS A 177 10.28 17.61 4.76
C LYS A 177 10.62 17.81 6.23
N SER A 178 11.38 16.88 6.81
CA SER A 178 11.81 17.00 8.19
C SER A 178 12.57 18.30 8.37
N LYS A 179 12.31 19.04 9.47
CA LYS A 179 13.03 20.29 9.77
C LYS A 179 14.56 20.06 9.75
N LEU A 180 15.01 18.90 10.17
CA LEU A 180 16.43 18.51 10.13
C LEU A 180 16.98 18.40 8.69
N GLN A 181 16.21 17.84 7.75
CA GLN A 181 16.63 17.71 6.35
C GLN A 181 16.71 19.05 5.62
N ALA A 182 15.87 20.02 6.01
CA ALA A 182 15.95 21.39 5.49
C ALA A 182 17.26 22.07 5.93
N GLU A 183 17.61 21.97 7.22
CA GLU A 183 18.85 22.56 7.76
C GLU A 183 20.11 21.95 7.12
N LEU A 184 20.15 20.62 6.97
CA LEU A 184 21.28 19.93 6.33
C LEU A 184 21.47 20.36 4.87
N ARG A 185 20.38 20.61 4.14
CA ARG A 185 20.45 21.09 2.75
C ARG A 185 21.06 22.49 2.69
N THR A 186 20.63 23.40 3.56
CA THR A 186 21.17 24.76 3.61
C THR A 186 22.66 24.75 3.98
N PHE A 187 23.05 23.90 4.94
CA PHE A 187 24.45 23.71 5.32
C PHE A 187 25.30 23.14 4.17
N ALA A 188 24.81 22.13 3.47
CA ALA A 188 25.49 21.55 2.31
C ALA A 188 25.66 22.56 1.15
N GLN A 189 24.65 23.39 0.90
CA GLN A 189 24.74 24.47 -0.08
C GLN A 189 25.80 25.51 0.31
N PHE A 190 25.88 25.89 1.59
CA PHE A 190 26.89 26.81 2.08
C PHE A 190 28.32 26.29 1.84
N ILE A 191 28.60 25.03 2.19
CA ILE A 191 29.91 24.41 1.95
C ILE A 191 30.22 24.32 0.46
N SER A 192 29.24 23.98 -0.37
CA SER A 192 29.42 23.83 -1.82
C SER A 192 29.82 25.15 -2.48
N VAL A 193 29.15 26.25 -2.12
CA VAL A 193 29.48 27.59 -2.63
C VAL A 193 30.89 28.01 -2.18
N LEU A 194 31.24 27.76 -0.92
CA LEU A 194 32.57 28.08 -0.40
C LEU A 194 33.68 27.33 -1.15
N ALA A 195 33.49 26.03 -1.40
CA ALA A 195 34.45 25.20 -2.12
C ALA A 195 34.68 25.68 -3.56
N ILE A 196 33.60 26.02 -4.28
CA ILE A 196 33.69 26.56 -5.65
C ILE A 196 34.42 27.90 -5.67
N CYS A 197 34.12 28.81 -4.73
CA CYS A 197 34.81 30.09 -4.62
C CYS A 197 36.32 29.92 -4.40
N MET A 198 36.72 29.01 -3.50
CA MET A 198 38.14 28.71 -3.26
C MET A 198 38.82 28.12 -4.51
N ALA A 199 38.15 27.19 -5.20
CA ALA A 199 38.67 26.58 -6.42
C ALA A 199 38.90 27.63 -7.53
N VAL A 200 37.95 28.53 -7.75
CA VAL A 200 38.06 29.62 -8.73
C VAL A 200 39.18 30.59 -8.36
N ALA A 201 39.31 30.96 -7.07
CA ALA A 201 40.37 31.85 -6.61
C ALA A 201 41.77 31.24 -6.84
N MET A 202 41.96 29.96 -6.49
CA MET A 202 43.22 29.26 -6.73
C MET A 202 43.53 29.14 -8.22
N PHE A 203 42.53 28.85 -9.05
CA PHE A 203 42.68 28.77 -10.50
C PHE A 203 43.15 30.11 -11.09
N LEU A 204 42.54 31.23 -10.71
CA LEU A 204 42.91 32.56 -11.19
C LEU A 204 44.34 32.95 -10.77
N ILE A 205 44.72 32.67 -9.51
CA ILE A 205 46.09 32.91 -9.03
C ILE A 205 47.09 32.09 -9.87
N GLY A 206 46.79 30.81 -10.12
CA GLY A 206 47.61 29.95 -10.97
C GLY A 206 47.78 30.50 -12.39
N CYS A 207 46.70 30.98 -13.01
CA CYS A 207 46.75 31.60 -14.34
C CYS A 207 47.61 32.89 -14.37
N ILE A 208 47.63 33.66 -13.28
CA ILE A 208 48.45 34.88 -13.20
C ILE A 208 49.94 34.52 -13.02
N VAL A 209 50.25 33.51 -12.20
CA VAL A 209 51.64 33.09 -11.94
C VAL A 209 52.26 32.32 -13.11
N ALA A 210 51.45 31.57 -13.87
CA ALA A 210 51.92 30.82 -15.04
C ALA A 210 52.17 31.68 -16.29
N LYS A 211 51.93 32.99 -16.19
CA LYS A 211 52.10 33.98 -17.26
C LYS A 211 53.41 34.73 -17.08
#